data_AF-A0AAE1QHZ9-F1
#
_entry.id   AF-A0AAE1QHZ9-F1
#
_cell.length_a   1.000
_cell.length_b   1.000
_cell.length_c   1.000
_cell.angle_alpha   90.00
_cell.angle_beta   90.00
_cell.angle_gamma   90.00
#
_symmetry.space_group_name_H-M   'P 1'
#
loop_
_entity.id
_entity.type
_entity.pdbx_description
1 polymer ?
#
loop_
_entity_poly.entity_id
_entity_poly.type
_entity_poly.pdbx_seq_one_letter_code
_entity_poly.pdbx_strand_id
1 'polypeptide(L)'
;MRSLLLVLLVSYTSATVYQDCGSVGSDVQFSVEGCEAPPCLLYRGTTMNIGFQFISSATTDTLTIDATANIGGVEVPWVGIDTNGCLSTTCPISAGSSVDWNMPVEILAEYPAITTVVTFKLVDSSGASQTCALLPATLV
;
A
#
# COMPACT_ATOMS: atom_id res chain seq x y z
N MET A 1 -37.65 -4.30 -24.53
CA MET A 1 -37.02 -4.48 -23.21
C MET A 1 -35.52 -4.37 -23.42
N ARG A 2 -34.89 -3.31 -22.92
CA ARG A 2 -33.44 -3.05 -23.08
C ARG A 2 -32.68 -4.02 -22.16
N SER A 3 -31.93 -4.95 -22.73
CA SER A 3 -31.04 -5.84 -21.98
C SER A 3 -29.86 -5.02 -21.47
N LEU A 4 -29.75 -4.81 -20.16
CA LEU A 4 -28.53 -4.28 -19.54
C LEU A 4 -27.51 -5.42 -19.50
N LEU A 5 -26.48 -5.35 -20.35
CA LEU A 5 -25.27 -6.16 -20.18
C LEU A 5 -24.49 -5.65 -18.96
N LEU A 6 -24.55 -6.40 -17.86
CA LEU A 6 -23.70 -6.18 -16.69
C LEU A 6 -22.29 -6.71 -17.03
N VAL A 7 -21.39 -5.83 -17.44
CA VAL A 7 -19.98 -6.17 -17.63
C VAL A 7 -19.34 -6.28 -16.25
N LEU A 8 -19.12 -7.50 -15.77
CA LEU A 8 -18.31 -7.78 -14.59
C LEU A 8 -16.84 -7.57 -14.98
N LEU A 9 -16.31 -6.39 -14.67
CA LEU A 9 -14.87 -6.12 -14.69
C LEU A 9 -14.25 -6.94 -13.55
N VAL A 10 -13.70 -8.12 -13.88
CA VAL A 10 -12.88 -8.88 -12.95
C VAL A 10 -11.53 -8.19 -12.89
N SER A 11 -11.30 -7.39 -11.86
CA SER A 11 -9.98 -6.85 -11.53
C SER A 11 -9.11 -8.00 -11.03
N TYR A 12 -8.11 -8.39 -11.81
CA TYR A 12 -7.07 -9.33 -11.36
C TYR A 12 -6.12 -8.59 -10.43
N THR A 13 -6.38 -8.63 -9.12
CA THR A 13 -5.42 -8.12 -8.12
C THR A 13 -4.40 -9.22 -7.85
N SER A 14 -3.29 -9.19 -8.58
CA SER A 14 -2.14 -10.08 -8.34
C SER A 14 -1.34 -9.57 -7.13
N ALA A 15 -0.78 -10.49 -6.34
CA ALA A 15 0.10 -10.13 -5.24
C ALA A 15 1.45 -9.68 -5.79
N THR A 16 1.91 -8.51 -5.36
CA THR A 16 3.22 -7.96 -5.75
C THR A 16 4.30 -8.63 -4.92
N VAL A 17 5.38 -9.10 -5.56
CA VAL A 17 6.56 -9.58 -4.85
C VAL A 17 7.22 -8.42 -4.11
N TYR A 18 7.49 -8.59 -2.82
CA TYR A 18 8.10 -7.57 -1.96
C TYR A 18 9.00 -8.22 -0.91
N GLN A 19 9.79 -7.41 -0.21
CA GLN A 19 10.54 -7.85 0.96
C GLN A 19 9.86 -7.34 2.24
N ASP A 20 9.47 -8.25 3.13
CA ASP A 20 8.97 -7.87 4.45
C ASP A 20 10.09 -7.23 5.30
N CYS A 21 9.75 -6.16 6.02
CA CYS A 21 10.69 -5.39 6.83
C CYS A 21 10.38 -5.35 8.34
N GLY A 22 9.55 -6.29 8.82
CA GLY A 22 9.21 -6.41 10.24
C GLY A 22 7.72 -6.23 10.53
N SER A 23 6.86 -6.83 9.71
CA SER A 23 5.42 -6.88 10.01
C SER A 23 5.17 -7.63 11.33
N VAL A 24 4.34 -7.06 12.21
CA VAL A 24 3.84 -7.78 13.40
C VAL A 24 2.55 -8.54 13.14
N GLY A 25 1.78 -8.14 12.11
CA GLY A 25 0.64 -8.90 11.61
C GLY A 25 1.09 -10.15 10.84
N SER A 26 0.18 -11.09 10.64
CA SER A 26 0.46 -12.34 9.92
C SER A 26 -0.25 -12.39 8.57
N ASP A 27 0.15 -13.35 7.71
CA ASP A 27 -0.42 -13.57 6.38
C ASP A 27 -0.46 -12.30 5.51
N VAL A 28 0.60 -11.50 5.61
CA VAL A 28 0.71 -10.21 4.93
C VAL A 28 0.91 -10.40 3.43
N GLN A 29 -0.07 -9.96 2.66
CA GLN A 29 -0.01 -9.82 1.22
C GLN A 29 0.01 -8.34 0.86
N PHE A 30 0.82 -7.98 -0.12
CA PHE A 30 0.95 -6.63 -0.63
C PHE A 30 0.64 -6.62 -2.12
N SER A 31 -0.06 -5.60 -2.59
CA SER A 31 -0.41 -5.44 -3.99
C SER A 31 -0.21 -4.00 -4.45
N VAL A 32 0.27 -3.88 -5.68
CA VAL A 32 0.54 -2.63 -6.39
C VAL A 32 -0.06 -2.81 -7.77
N GLU A 33 -1.03 -1.97 -8.12
CA GLU A 33 -1.74 -2.06 -9.39
C GLU A 33 -0.76 -2.03 -10.58
N GLY A 34 -0.86 -3.05 -11.44
CA GLY A 34 0.01 -3.18 -12.61
C GLY A 34 1.44 -3.64 -12.32
N CYS A 35 1.76 -4.08 -11.10
CA CYS A 35 3.09 -4.59 -10.76
C CYS A 35 3.04 -5.93 -10.03
N GLU A 36 3.43 -7.02 -10.70
CA GLU A 36 3.58 -8.33 -10.07
C GLU A 36 4.99 -8.55 -9.50
N ALA A 37 6.02 -8.07 -10.22
CA ALA A 37 7.42 -8.27 -9.87
C ALA A 37 8.20 -6.94 -9.93
N PRO A 38 9.00 -6.62 -8.90
CA PRO A 38 9.87 -5.44 -8.90
C PRO A 38 10.97 -5.50 -9.99
N PRO A 39 11.49 -4.34 -10.44
CA PRO A 39 11.12 -3.00 -9.99
C PRO A 39 9.78 -2.54 -10.57
N CYS A 40 8.90 -2.00 -9.71
CA CYS A 40 7.62 -1.47 -10.17
C CYS A 40 7.81 -0.12 -10.88
N LEU A 41 7.20 0.03 -12.06
CA LEU A 41 7.18 1.29 -12.79
C LEU A 41 6.00 2.14 -12.30
N LEU A 42 6.30 3.27 -11.69
CA LEU A 42 5.29 4.21 -11.17
C LEU A 42 5.27 5.43 -12.07
N TYR A 43 4.22 5.59 -12.87
CA TYR A 43 4.11 6.66 -13.85
C TYR A 43 3.69 7.96 -13.18
N ARG A 44 4.50 9.00 -13.31
CA ARG A 44 4.18 10.33 -12.78
C ARG A 44 2.96 10.94 -13.46
N GLY A 45 2.18 11.70 -12.70
CA GLY A 45 0.88 12.24 -13.12
C GLY A 45 -0.24 11.20 -13.23
N THR A 46 -0.07 10.02 -12.64
CA THR A 46 -1.09 8.97 -12.63
C THR A 46 -1.52 8.60 -11.21
N THR A 47 -2.68 7.98 -11.09
CA THR A 47 -3.18 7.39 -9.85
C THR A 47 -3.16 5.88 -9.99
N MET A 48 -2.70 5.18 -8.96
CA MET A 48 -2.67 3.73 -8.91
C MET A 48 -3.12 3.23 -7.55
N ASN A 49 -3.71 2.05 -7.48
CA ASN A 49 -4.08 1.44 -6.20
C ASN A 49 -2.92 0.66 -5.60
N ILE A 50 -2.75 0.80 -4.29
CA ILE A 50 -1.94 -0.10 -3.46
C ILE A 50 -2.84 -0.77 -2.42
N GLY A 51 -2.47 -1.97 -2.00
CA GLY A 51 -3.26 -2.74 -1.05
C GLY A 51 -2.44 -3.63 -0.13
N PHE A 52 -2.98 -3.86 1.06
CA PHE A 52 -2.52 -4.86 2.00
C PHE A 52 -3.67 -5.75 2.42
N GLN A 53 -3.42 -7.05 2.45
CA GLN A 53 -4.27 -8.01 3.17
C GLN A 53 -3.45 -8.64 4.28
N PHE A 54 -3.93 -8.63 5.50
CA PHE A 54 -3.19 -9.18 6.64
C PHE A 54 -4.13 -9.56 7.78
N ILE A 55 -3.64 -10.40 8.70
CA ILE A 55 -4.28 -10.66 9.98
C ILE A 55 -3.64 -9.74 11.02
N SER A 56 -4.46 -8.91 11.66
CA SER A 56 -3.97 -7.95 12.64
C SER A 56 -3.51 -8.64 13.92
N SER A 57 -2.39 -8.21 14.49
CA SER A 57 -1.83 -8.75 15.73
C SER A 57 -2.44 -8.13 16.99
N ALA A 58 -3.12 -6.98 16.87
CA ALA A 58 -3.62 -6.21 18.00
C ALA A 58 -4.96 -5.54 17.70
N THR A 59 -5.73 -5.24 18.74
CA THR A 59 -6.89 -4.36 18.61
C THR A 59 -6.40 -2.92 18.59
N THR A 60 -6.83 -2.13 17.60
CA THR A 60 -6.39 -0.74 17.45
C THR A 60 -7.50 0.16 16.94
N ASP A 61 -7.62 1.35 17.53
CA ASP A 61 -8.59 2.37 17.12
C ASP A 61 -8.12 3.18 15.91
N THR A 62 -6.81 3.19 15.67
CA THR A 62 -6.19 3.94 14.56
C THR A 62 -5.30 3.03 13.72
N LEU A 63 -5.19 3.39 12.45
CA LEU A 63 -4.25 2.83 11.50
C LEU A 63 -3.67 3.98 10.68
N THR A 64 -2.36 4.02 10.52
CA THR A 64 -1.66 5.07 9.77
C THR A 64 -0.82 4.44 8.67
N ILE A 65 -0.96 4.92 7.44
CA ILE A 65 -0.06 4.55 6.34
C ILE A 65 1.17 5.45 6.40
N ASP A 66 2.34 4.82 6.53
CA ASP A 66 3.66 5.47 6.45
C ASP A 66 4.36 4.97 5.19
N ALA A 67 4.61 5.88 4.25
CA ALA A 67 5.28 5.61 2.99
C ALA A 67 6.53 6.48 2.86
N THR A 68 7.71 5.87 2.74
CA THR A 68 9.00 6.58 2.65
C THR A 68 9.85 6.01 1.51
N ALA A 69 10.56 6.87 0.78
CA ALA A 69 11.51 6.47 -0.27
C ALA A 69 12.95 6.64 0.22
N ASN A 70 13.81 5.65 -0.02
CA ASN A 70 15.24 5.74 0.27
C ASN A 70 16.01 6.28 -0.95
N ILE A 71 16.34 7.57 -0.90
CA ILE A 71 17.05 8.27 -1.98
C ILE A 71 18.49 8.52 -1.52
N GLY A 72 19.42 7.71 -2.02
CA GLY A 72 20.84 7.85 -1.69
C GLY A 72 21.15 7.66 -0.20
N GLY A 73 20.39 6.80 0.49
CA GLY A 73 20.54 6.55 1.93
C GLY A 73 19.71 7.46 2.84
N VAL A 74 19.00 8.44 2.29
CA VAL A 74 18.10 9.33 3.04
C VAL A 74 16.67 8.84 2.89
N GLU A 75 15.95 8.65 4.00
CA GLU A 75 14.52 8.37 3.98
C GLU A 75 13.72 9.66 3.78
N VAL A 76 12.98 9.72 2.68
CA VAL A 76 12.14 10.87 2.30
C VAL A 76 10.67 10.44 2.37
N PRO A 77 9.82 11.09 3.16
CA PRO A 77 8.40 10.75 3.22
C PRO A 77 7.71 11.01 1.88
N TRP A 78 6.77 10.15 1.52
CA TRP A 78 5.91 10.36 0.38
C TRP A 78 4.92 11.49 0.69
N VAL A 79 5.07 12.61 0.00
CA VAL A 79 4.25 13.81 0.23
C VAL A 79 2.92 13.74 -0.52
N GLY A 80 1.87 14.37 0.00
CA GLY A 80 0.60 14.48 -0.72
C GLY A 80 -0.33 13.26 -0.65
N ILE A 81 -0.05 12.28 0.22
CA ILE A 81 -1.01 11.22 0.56
C ILE A 81 -1.69 11.53 1.91
N ASP A 82 -2.97 11.16 2.05
CA ASP A 82 -3.63 11.15 3.36
C ASP A 82 -3.14 9.93 4.15
N THR A 83 -2.51 10.19 5.30
CA THR A 83 -1.91 9.13 6.11
C THR A 83 -2.91 8.42 7.01
N ASN A 84 -4.17 8.85 7.07
CA ASN A 84 -5.21 8.20 7.86
C ASN A 84 -5.66 6.88 7.22
N GLY A 85 -5.00 5.78 7.60
CA GLY A 85 -5.26 4.44 7.09
C GLY A 85 -6.67 3.93 7.39
N CYS A 86 -7.37 4.46 8.39
CA CYS A 86 -8.77 4.14 8.67
C CYS A 86 -9.76 4.72 7.64
N LEU A 87 -9.30 5.50 6.65
CA LEU A 87 -10.13 5.87 5.49
C LEU A 87 -10.20 4.75 4.45
N SER A 88 -9.23 3.83 4.48
CA SER A 88 -9.06 2.73 3.54
C SER A 88 -9.45 1.35 4.11
N THR A 89 -9.91 1.31 5.35
CA THR A 89 -10.48 0.13 6.01
C THR A 89 -11.40 0.55 7.16
N THR A 90 -12.03 -0.39 7.88
CA THR A 90 -12.87 -0.06 9.03
C THR A 90 -12.07 -0.15 10.33
N CYS A 91 -12.07 0.95 11.09
CA CYS A 91 -11.56 1.00 12.46
C CYS A 91 -12.74 1.10 13.47
N PRO A 92 -12.61 0.56 14.70
CA PRO A 92 -11.43 -0.14 15.23
C PRO A 92 -11.23 -1.53 14.61
N ILE A 93 -9.96 -1.89 14.45
CA ILE A 93 -9.54 -3.23 13.99
C ILE A 93 -9.43 -4.13 15.22
N SER A 94 -9.91 -5.37 15.12
CA SER A 94 -9.80 -6.35 16.20
C SER A 94 -8.57 -7.25 16.03
N ALA A 95 -7.91 -7.61 17.13
CA ALA A 95 -6.83 -8.60 17.09
C ALA A 95 -7.31 -9.93 16.48
N GLY A 96 -6.48 -10.52 15.61
CA GLY A 96 -6.78 -11.77 14.91
C GLY A 96 -7.80 -11.64 13.77
N SER A 97 -8.33 -10.43 13.50
CA SER A 97 -9.21 -10.21 12.35
C SER A 97 -8.40 -10.03 11.06
N SER A 98 -8.97 -10.52 9.96
CA SER A 98 -8.45 -10.25 8.62
C SER A 98 -8.83 -8.83 8.21
N VAL A 99 -7.85 -8.09 7.72
CA VAL A 99 -7.98 -6.71 7.25
C VAL A 99 -7.68 -6.70 5.77
N ASP A 100 -8.61 -6.16 5.00
CA ASP A 100 -8.41 -5.79 3.59
C ASP A 100 -8.31 -4.25 3.56
N TRP A 101 -7.16 -3.74 3.15
CA TRP A 101 -6.82 -2.33 3.14
C TRP A 101 -6.39 -1.95 1.72
N ASN A 102 -7.05 -0.96 1.11
CA ASN A 102 -6.70 -0.49 -0.23
C ASN A 102 -6.82 1.03 -0.34
N MET A 103 -5.87 1.65 -1.04
CA MET A 103 -5.82 3.10 -1.18
C MET A 103 -5.38 3.50 -2.59
N PRO A 104 -6.12 4.38 -3.29
CA PRO A 104 -5.61 5.06 -4.47
C PRO A 104 -4.53 6.05 -4.06
N VAL A 105 -3.38 5.99 -4.74
CA VAL A 105 -2.23 6.87 -4.50
C VAL A 105 -1.92 7.62 -5.79
N GLU A 106 -1.83 8.94 -5.67
CA GLU A 106 -1.36 9.79 -6.76
C GLU A 106 0.18 9.82 -6.79
N ILE A 107 0.75 9.52 -7.95
CA ILE A 107 2.18 9.72 -8.24
C ILE A 107 2.32 11.12 -8.83
N LEU A 108 2.72 12.09 -8.03
CA LEU A 108 2.75 13.49 -8.45
C LEU A 108 3.69 13.72 -9.66
N ALA A 109 3.29 14.62 -10.57
CA ALA A 109 4.03 14.90 -11.81
C ALA A 109 5.41 15.53 -11.54
N GLU A 110 5.51 16.30 -10.45
CA GLU A 110 6.72 16.96 -9.97
C GLU A 110 7.76 16.03 -9.35
N TYR A 111 7.42 14.76 -9.11
CA TYR A 111 8.37 13.81 -8.57
C TYR A 111 9.56 13.59 -9.53
N PRO A 112 10.78 13.47 -8.99
CA PRO A 112 11.95 13.24 -9.82
C PRO A 112 11.89 11.84 -10.44
N ALA A 113 12.41 11.70 -11.66
CA ALA A 113 12.60 10.39 -12.27
C ALA A 113 13.79 9.69 -11.60
N ILE A 114 13.51 8.69 -10.76
CA ILE A 114 14.52 7.98 -9.97
C ILE A 114 14.14 6.52 -9.78
N THR A 115 15.15 5.67 -9.58
CA THR A 115 14.98 4.33 -9.02
C THR A 115 15.30 4.39 -7.53
N THR A 116 14.39 3.88 -6.70
CA THR A 116 14.47 3.93 -5.24
C THR A 116 13.85 2.67 -4.64
N VAL A 117 14.10 2.42 -3.36
CA VAL A 117 13.28 1.50 -2.56
C VAL A 117 12.25 2.33 -1.81
N VAL A 118 10.98 1.96 -1.92
CA VAL A 118 9.89 2.55 -1.15
C VAL A 118 9.52 1.58 -0.02
N THR A 119 9.41 2.09 1.18
CA THR A 119 8.93 1.37 2.35
C THR A 119 7.48 1.77 2.60
N PHE A 120 6.56 0.81 2.63
CA PHE A 120 5.16 1.01 3.02
C PHE A 120 4.89 0.30 4.34
N LYS A 121 4.29 0.99 5.31
CA LYS A 121 3.91 0.42 6.61
C LYS A 121 2.49 0.83 6.98
N LEU A 122 1.69 -0.13 7.45
CA LEU A 122 0.47 0.18 8.21
C LEU A 122 0.80 0.09 9.70
N VAL A 123 0.73 1.23 10.38
CA VAL A 123 1.15 1.40 11.78
C VAL A 123 -0.09 1.55 12.65
N ASP A 124 -0.16 0.78 13.74
CA ASP A 124 -1.26 0.86 14.70
C ASP A 124 -1.08 1.99 15.74
N SER A 125 -2.07 2.14 16.62
CA SER A 125 -2.07 3.14 17.71
C SER A 125 -0.91 3.00 18.71
N SER A 126 -0.26 1.84 18.79
CA SER A 126 0.91 1.61 19.64
C SER A 126 2.24 1.96 18.96
N GLY A 127 2.21 2.27 17.66
CA GLY A 127 3.40 2.48 16.84
C GLY A 127 3.97 1.21 16.24
N ALA A 128 3.29 0.06 16.37
CA ALA A 128 3.76 -1.18 15.77
C ALA A 128 3.32 -1.28 14.31
N SER A 129 4.24 -1.71 13.43
CA SER A 129 3.97 -1.90 12.00
C SER A 129 3.23 -3.23 11.79
N GLN A 130 1.90 -3.17 11.71
CA GLN A 130 1.04 -4.30 11.39
C GLN A 130 1.44 -4.93 10.04
N THR A 131 1.80 -4.10 9.07
CA THR A 131 2.43 -4.52 7.81
C THR A 131 3.67 -3.68 7.53
N CYS A 132 4.64 -4.25 6.80
CA CYS A 132 5.88 -3.60 6.39
C CYS A 132 6.38 -4.20 5.06
N ALA A 133 6.36 -3.41 3.98
CA ALA A 133 6.83 -3.83 2.67
C ALA A 133 7.92 -2.91 2.11
N LEU A 134 9.06 -3.49 1.75
CA LEU A 134 10.09 -2.85 0.94
C LEU A 134 9.87 -3.19 -0.54
N LEU A 135 9.71 -2.15 -1.35
CA LEU A 135 9.40 -2.26 -2.76
C LEU A 135 10.43 -1.49 -3.60
N PRO A 136 11.27 -2.17 -4.38
CA PRO A 136 12.04 -1.53 -5.43
C PRO A 136 11.10 -0.94 -6.49
N ALA A 137 11.21 0.36 -6.73
CA ALA A 137 10.36 1.10 -7.66
C ALA A 137 11.17 2.08 -8.51
N THR A 138 10.69 2.35 -9.72
CA THR A 138 11.22 3.40 -10.60
C THR A 138 10.10 4.36 -10.95
N LEU A 139 10.28 5.62 -10.58
CA LEU A 139 9.38 6.70 -10.96
C LEU A 139 9.74 7.13 -12.38
N VAL A 140 8.79 7.00 -13.31
CA VAL A 140 8.96 7.26 -14.75
C VAL A 140 8.09 8.40 -15.23
#